data_AF-A0A414L995-F1
#
_entry.id   AF-A0A414L995-F1
#
_cell.length_a   1.000
_cell.length_b   1.000
_cell.length_c   1.000
_cell.angle_alpha   90.00
_cell.angle_beta   90.00
_cell.angle_gamma   90.00
#
_symmetry.space_group_name_H-M   'P 1'
#
loop_
_entity.id
_entity.type
_entity.pdbx_description
1 polymer ?
#
loop_
_entity_poly.entity_id
_entity_poly.type
_entity_poly.pdbx_seq_one_letter_code
_entity_poly.pdbx_strand_id
1 'polypeptide(L)'
;MKYIFILFIAFISTYCYAQKSGDYWNNRLQIVSFRLPPPPIGYQPKLKDINGDGKPDVIYSITRDSIPVMWIDDDGDMTWDDFEGDTKNDCLLIDRNRDGIYGGQGDLIIDWVDTDGDGKADMQFVIEYPKVCTGEVWPNGHYMIVLDLDHDNIFNYIDWNTMQLKSWDKVGVCDFYTDYSGHTAFLKIHASTYNMEDLRLNWENPFLFYDKDGDNLSEMAIRILDSTKHVDSKLPANSFVNQQVNGVVDWVSIAVDMDNDNGPGNEFDFDMTIGFQGEGFNYMDQVHKINNLRGLAETDTFFMDARWRQLDELIYPDHENAWDLIFKRGEWNRVNFVWDEDGDCKRWERVEFYEPLDPFKTGWKGGGVDNHKQSDASGDRGEWDMDNSGRGKLYVSKFDGRIHLYGAEWGCWRIDQNAEYYQGWDRLWFGLDKNPNRFATVKYTDTDNNGFFDLIEYDMDGDKHFETIIDLRKIGVNDCCELIDISSFAYKDFVDLMQTVSDNMWNNALKALKVAEKNDINTTWYAKLKQVLSTQEKYQKGYWLQYYLYKDLEYQFSRSQDEKALKNLSKAYYSGDWDSMLR
;
A
#
# COMPACT_ATOMS: atom_id res chain seq x y z
N MET A 1 -69.55 -41.29 31.47
CA MET A 1 -69.31 -42.37 30.49
C MET A 1 -69.89 -41.93 29.16
N LYS A 2 -69.14 -42.10 28.05
CA LYS A 2 -69.45 -41.71 26.65
C LYS A 2 -69.08 -40.26 26.31
N TYR A 3 -67.93 -40.04 25.68
CA TYR A 3 -67.70 -39.99 24.21
C TYR A 3 -68.47 -38.84 23.56
N ILE A 4 -67.75 -37.85 23.03
CA ILE A 4 -67.89 -37.38 21.64
C ILE A 4 -66.59 -36.68 21.23
N PHE A 5 -66.05 -37.23 20.16
CA PHE A 5 -64.94 -36.80 19.35
C PHE A 5 -65.43 -35.62 18.48
N ILE A 6 -64.74 -34.47 18.49
CA ILE A 6 -64.84 -33.51 17.38
C ILE A 6 -63.42 -33.16 16.95
N LEU A 7 -63.07 -33.72 15.79
CA LEU A 7 -61.95 -33.33 14.95
C LEU A 7 -62.10 -31.85 14.59
N PHE A 8 -61.18 -31.00 15.04
CA PHE A 8 -60.94 -29.71 14.40
C PHE A 8 -59.72 -29.86 13.51
N ILE A 9 -59.96 -30.08 12.21
CA ILE A 9 -58.93 -29.93 11.19
C ILE A 9 -58.69 -28.42 11.07
N ALA A 10 -57.70 -27.91 11.78
CA ALA A 10 -57.11 -26.63 11.45
C ALA A 10 -56.22 -26.85 10.22
N PHE A 11 -56.73 -26.46 9.05
CA PHE A 11 -55.88 -26.13 7.91
C PHE A 11 -54.94 -25.01 8.36
N ILE A 12 -53.72 -25.36 8.79
CA ILE A 12 -52.62 -24.41 8.82
C ILE A 12 -52.23 -24.23 7.36
N SER A 13 -52.84 -23.25 6.72
CA SER A 13 -52.24 -22.61 5.57
C SER A 13 -50.87 -22.09 6.02
N THR A 14 -49.83 -22.82 5.66
CA THR A 14 -48.48 -22.29 5.61
C THR A 14 -48.50 -21.17 4.57
N TYR A 15 -48.84 -19.96 5.02
CA TYR A 15 -48.38 -18.76 4.35
C TYR A 15 -46.86 -18.79 4.47
N CYS A 16 -46.20 -19.39 3.48
CA CYS A 16 -44.89 -18.91 3.10
C CYS A 16 -45.11 -17.43 2.77
N TYR A 17 -44.68 -16.55 3.67
CA TYR A 17 -44.38 -15.17 3.30
C TYR A 17 -43.24 -15.26 2.29
N ALA A 18 -43.59 -15.43 1.01
CA ALA A 18 -42.75 -14.95 -0.06
C ALA A 18 -42.51 -13.47 0.21
N GLN A 19 -41.25 -13.06 0.13
CA GLN A 19 -40.76 -11.71 0.36
C GLN A 19 -41.59 -10.71 -0.47
N LYS A 20 -42.62 -10.14 0.14
CA LYS A 20 -43.32 -8.96 -0.39
C LYS A 20 -42.50 -7.76 0.05
N SER A 21 -41.54 -7.34 -0.76
CA SER A 21 -41.03 -5.98 -0.70
C SER A 21 -40.83 -5.48 -2.12
N GLY A 22 -41.48 -4.37 -2.46
CA GLY A 22 -41.19 -3.63 -3.68
C GLY A 22 -39.88 -2.83 -3.57
N ASP A 23 -38.94 -3.33 -2.76
CA ASP A 23 -37.70 -2.67 -2.39
C ASP A 23 -36.55 -3.36 -3.13
N TYR A 24 -35.52 -2.57 -3.49
CA TYR A 24 -34.30 -3.12 -4.08
C TYR A 24 -33.66 -4.15 -3.15
N TRP A 25 -33.29 -5.30 -3.71
CA TRP A 25 -32.95 -6.51 -2.94
C TRP A 25 -31.68 -6.36 -2.09
N ASN A 26 -30.61 -5.73 -2.62
CA ASN A 26 -29.34 -5.58 -1.92
C ASN A 26 -29.37 -4.36 -0.99
N ASN A 27 -30.17 -4.44 0.07
CA ASN A 27 -30.41 -3.35 1.00
C ASN A 27 -29.98 -3.64 2.44
N ARG A 28 -28.89 -2.99 2.89
CA ARG A 28 -28.34 -3.12 4.25
C ARG A 28 -28.23 -4.59 4.66
N LEU A 29 -27.91 -5.43 3.69
CA LEU A 29 -27.67 -6.84 3.87
C LEU A 29 -26.25 -7.04 4.38
N GLN A 30 -25.94 -8.26 4.81
CA GLN A 30 -24.59 -8.66 5.20
C GLN A 30 -23.68 -8.96 4.00
N ILE A 31 -24.02 -8.43 2.82
CA ILE A 31 -23.24 -8.56 1.59
C ILE A 31 -22.82 -7.17 1.13
N VAL A 32 -21.75 -7.13 0.35
CA VAL A 32 -21.14 -5.90 -0.16
C VAL A 32 -22.09 -5.18 -1.11
N SER A 33 -22.06 -3.85 -1.07
CA SER A 33 -22.91 -3.01 -1.90
C SER A 33 -22.08 -2.38 -3.01
N PHE A 34 -21.99 -3.06 -4.16
CA PHE A 34 -21.25 -2.59 -5.33
C PHE A 34 -22.03 -1.65 -6.24
N ARG A 35 -23.36 -1.64 -6.14
CA ARG A 35 -24.24 -0.86 -7.03
C ARG A 35 -25.06 0.17 -6.23
N LEU A 36 -25.11 1.40 -6.74
CA LEU A 36 -26.07 2.41 -6.28
C LEU A 36 -27.49 1.84 -6.42
N PRO A 37 -28.26 1.76 -5.32
CA PRO A 37 -29.63 1.27 -5.40
C PRO A 37 -30.49 2.18 -6.30
N PRO A 38 -31.22 1.62 -7.28
CA PRO A 38 -32.14 2.39 -8.10
C PRO A 38 -33.25 3.00 -7.24
N PRO A 39 -33.98 4.01 -7.77
CA PRO A 39 -35.11 4.60 -7.08
C PRO A 39 -36.19 3.55 -6.72
N PRO A 40 -36.98 3.76 -5.66
CA PRO A 40 -38.06 2.85 -5.26
C PRO A 40 -39.04 2.55 -6.39
N ILE A 41 -39.60 1.34 -6.42
CA ILE A 41 -40.59 0.95 -7.44
C ILE A 41 -41.77 1.93 -7.43
N GLY A 42 -42.07 2.51 -8.58
CA GLY A 42 -43.15 3.49 -8.76
C GLY A 42 -42.76 4.94 -8.47
N TYR A 43 -41.55 5.20 -8.00
CA TYR A 43 -40.98 6.54 -8.04
C TYR A 43 -40.73 6.94 -9.51
N GLN A 44 -41.01 8.20 -9.84
CA GLN A 44 -40.78 8.74 -11.16
C GLN A 44 -39.77 9.88 -11.02
N PRO A 45 -38.52 9.68 -11.45
CA PRO A 45 -37.52 10.74 -11.46
C PRO A 45 -37.99 11.93 -12.29
N LYS A 46 -37.50 13.10 -11.92
CA LYS A 46 -37.79 14.33 -12.65
C LYS A 46 -36.61 14.62 -13.56
N LEU A 47 -36.82 14.50 -14.87
CA LEU A 47 -35.82 14.87 -15.87
C LEU A 47 -35.99 16.33 -16.29
N LYS A 48 -34.89 16.98 -16.67
CA LYS A 48 -34.91 18.36 -17.14
C LYS A 48 -33.88 18.59 -18.25
N ASP A 49 -34.37 19.15 -19.34
CA ASP A 49 -33.58 19.78 -20.39
C ASP A 49 -33.16 21.19 -19.90
N ILE A 50 -31.87 21.37 -19.64
CA ILE A 50 -31.24 22.58 -19.13
C ILE A 50 -30.88 23.52 -20.28
N ASN A 51 -30.32 22.99 -21.38
CA ASN A 51 -29.79 23.77 -22.49
C ASN A 51 -30.83 24.06 -23.61
N GLY A 52 -31.96 23.37 -23.60
CA GLY A 52 -33.09 23.53 -24.52
C GLY A 52 -32.95 22.78 -25.85
N ASP A 53 -32.10 21.77 -25.94
CA ASP A 53 -31.85 21.01 -27.18
C ASP A 53 -32.86 19.89 -27.46
N GLY A 54 -33.77 19.62 -26.52
CA GLY A 54 -34.82 18.61 -26.61
C GLY A 54 -34.47 17.25 -25.97
N LYS A 55 -33.27 17.10 -25.41
CA LYS A 55 -32.84 15.95 -24.60
C LYS A 55 -32.84 16.32 -23.11
N PRO A 56 -33.02 15.36 -22.20
CA PRO A 56 -32.81 15.61 -20.79
C PRO A 56 -31.31 15.72 -20.49
N ASP A 57 -30.92 16.74 -19.72
CA ASP A 57 -29.53 16.94 -19.29
C ASP A 57 -29.29 16.48 -17.84
N VAL A 58 -30.36 16.40 -17.04
CA VAL A 58 -30.28 16.00 -15.62
C VAL A 58 -31.47 15.17 -15.16
N ILE A 59 -31.19 14.20 -14.29
CA ILE A 59 -32.20 13.42 -13.55
C ILE A 59 -32.16 13.80 -12.08
N TYR A 60 -33.24 14.36 -11.56
CA TYR A 60 -33.47 14.48 -10.12
C TYR A 60 -34.17 13.22 -9.63
N SER A 61 -33.51 12.47 -8.75
CA SER A 61 -34.01 11.21 -8.22
C SER A 61 -33.77 11.09 -6.72
N ILE A 62 -34.13 9.93 -6.17
CA ILE A 62 -33.81 9.55 -4.80
C ILE A 62 -33.27 8.13 -4.81
N THR A 63 -32.33 7.84 -3.92
CA THR A 63 -32.02 6.46 -3.58
C THR A 63 -33.17 5.86 -2.78
N ARG A 64 -33.13 4.54 -2.62
CA ARG A 64 -34.11 3.81 -1.80
C ARG A 64 -34.27 4.35 -0.36
N ASP A 65 -33.23 4.95 0.21
CA ASP A 65 -33.24 5.47 1.59
C ASP A 65 -33.76 6.91 1.66
N SER A 66 -34.38 7.39 0.57
CA SER A 66 -34.81 8.78 0.39
C SER A 66 -33.64 9.76 0.51
N ILE A 67 -32.43 9.35 0.10
CA ILE A 67 -31.30 10.25 -0.09
C ILE A 67 -31.45 10.84 -1.49
N PRO A 68 -31.58 12.16 -1.63
CA PRO A 68 -31.69 12.77 -2.94
C PRO A 68 -30.38 12.61 -3.74
N VAL A 69 -30.52 12.33 -5.04
CA VAL A 69 -29.41 12.26 -5.98
C VAL A 69 -29.74 13.01 -7.27
N MET A 70 -28.71 13.52 -7.92
CA MET A 70 -28.79 14.13 -9.23
C MET A 70 -27.78 13.45 -10.14
N TRP A 71 -28.24 13.00 -11.30
CA TRP A 71 -27.38 12.60 -12.41
C TRP A 71 -27.32 13.75 -13.42
N ILE A 72 -26.13 14.03 -13.95
CA ILE A 72 -25.87 14.95 -15.05
C ILE A 72 -25.36 14.14 -16.23
N ASP A 73 -26.02 14.34 -17.38
CA ASP A 73 -25.67 13.76 -18.68
C ASP A 73 -24.57 14.62 -19.34
N ASP A 74 -23.32 14.17 -19.33
CA ASP A 74 -22.22 14.96 -19.90
C ASP A 74 -21.88 14.60 -21.36
N ASP A 75 -22.36 13.47 -21.90
CA ASP A 75 -22.21 13.08 -23.32
C ASP A 75 -23.47 13.21 -24.18
N GLY A 76 -24.62 13.51 -23.57
CA GLY A 76 -25.88 13.79 -24.25
C GLY A 76 -26.63 12.53 -24.69
N ASP A 77 -26.36 11.37 -24.10
CA ASP A 77 -27.01 10.11 -24.46
C ASP A 77 -28.27 9.76 -23.64
N MET A 78 -28.56 10.56 -22.60
CA MET A 78 -29.71 10.37 -21.72
C MET A 78 -31.05 10.53 -22.46
N THR A 79 -32.01 9.72 -22.07
CA THR A 79 -33.37 9.68 -22.63
C THR A 79 -34.44 10.00 -21.59
N TRP A 80 -35.61 10.42 -22.06
CA TRP A 80 -36.74 10.80 -21.20
C TRP A 80 -37.33 9.64 -20.38
N ASP A 81 -36.95 8.39 -20.69
CA ASP A 81 -37.40 7.18 -20.01
C ASP A 81 -36.40 6.69 -18.94
N ASP A 82 -35.23 7.33 -18.84
CA ASP A 82 -34.19 6.95 -17.89
C ASP A 82 -34.52 7.36 -16.45
N PHE A 83 -34.01 6.56 -15.51
CA PHE A 83 -34.23 6.75 -14.08
C PHE A 83 -32.93 6.85 -13.25
N GLU A 84 -31.80 6.60 -13.91
CA GLU A 84 -30.42 6.76 -13.46
C GLU A 84 -29.57 7.17 -14.67
N GLY A 85 -28.46 7.87 -14.43
CA GLY A 85 -27.41 8.05 -15.44
C GLY A 85 -26.58 6.78 -15.56
N ASP A 86 -25.62 6.80 -16.48
CA ASP A 86 -24.69 5.71 -16.66
C ASP A 86 -23.31 6.01 -16.01
N THR A 87 -22.30 5.19 -16.32
CA THR A 87 -20.95 5.33 -15.75
C THR A 87 -19.91 5.54 -16.85
N LYS A 88 -20.27 6.27 -17.91
CA LYS A 88 -19.36 6.69 -18.99
C LYS A 88 -19.72 8.11 -19.45
N ASN A 89 -19.00 9.11 -18.95
CA ASN A 89 -19.27 10.54 -19.13
C ASN A 89 -20.56 11.03 -18.44
N ASP A 90 -20.80 10.56 -17.22
CA ASP A 90 -21.94 10.98 -16.41
C ASP A 90 -21.47 11.32 -14.99
N CYS A 91 -22.10 12.33 -14.39
CA CYS A 91 -21.76 12.83 -13.07
C CYS A 91 -22.90 12.64 -12.06
N LEU A 92 -22.60 11.97 -10.95
CA LEU A 92 -23.51 11.69 -9.83
C LEU A 92 -23.23 12.61 -8.65
N LEU A 93 -24.23 13.41 -8.26
CA LEU A 93 -24.20 14.27 -7.09
C LEU A 93 -25.16 13.72 -6.03
N ILE A 94 -24.64 13.48 -4.82
CA ILE A 94 -25.37 12.84 -3.72
C ILE A 94 -25.56 13.83 -2.57
N ASP A 95 -26.79 14.29 -2.37
CA ASP A 95 -27.19 15.15 -1.26
C ASP A 95 -27.33 14.31 0.03
N ARG A 96 -26.18 14.03 0.66
CA ARG A 96 -26.13 13.14 1.83
C ARG A 96 -26.78 13.79 3.06
N ASN A 97 -26.73 15.12 3.13
CA ASN A 97 -27.19 15.88 4.28
C ASN A 97 -28.69 16.28 4.19
N ARG A 98 -29.29 16.13 3.00
CA ARG A 98 -30.68 16.41 2.62
C ARG A 98 -31.07 17.88 2.74
N ASP A 99 -30.16 18.79 2.41
CA ASP A 99 -30.41 20.24 2.45
C ASP A 99 -30.96 20.80 1.13
N GLY A 100 -31.00 19.97 0.08
CA GLY A 100 -31.52 20.32 -1.24
C GLY A 100 -30.48 20.98 -2.17
N ILE A 101 -29.23 21.08 -1.73
CA ILE A 101 -28.06 21.43 -2.55
C ILE A 101 -27.38 20.10 -2.90
N TYR A 102 -27.09 19.88 -4.18
CA TYR A 102 -26.49 18.64 -4.67
C TYR A 102 -25.09 19.03 -5.10
N GLY A 103 -24.05 18.61 -4.36
CA GLY A 103 -22.66 19.08 -4.58
C GLY A 103 -22.24 20.23 -3.65
N GLY A 104 -22.94 20.36 -2.52
CA GLY A 104 -22.68 21.30 -1.44
C GLY A 104 -21.92 20.69 -0.26
N GLN A 105 -21.93 21.40 0.86
CA GLN A 105 -21.21 21.01 2.08
C GLN A 105 -21.82 19.73 2.68
N GLY A 106 -21.05 18.64 2.79
CA GLY A 106 -21.51 17.36 3.32
C GLY A 106 -21.91 16.36 2.25
N ASP A 107 -21.78 16.71 0.98
CA ASP A 107 -22.13 15.86 -0.15
C ASP A 107 -20.96 15.06 -0.69
N LEU A 108 -21.29 14.12 -1.57
CA LEU A 108 -20.36 13.29 -2.31
C LEU A 108 -20.70 13.42 -3.80
N ILE A 109 -19.68 13.64 -4.62
CA ILE A 109 -19.78 13.77 -6.07
C ILE A 109 -18.86 12.74 -6.69
N ILE A 110 -19.34 12.06 -7.72
CA ILE A 110 -18.60 11.04 -8.47
C ILE A 110 -18.81 11.31 -9.96
N ASP A 111 -17.73 11.42 -10.72
CA ASP A 111 -17.76 11.68 -12.15
C ASP A 111 -16.98 10.58 -12.87
N TRP A 112 -17.58 9.94 -13.87
CA TRP A 112 -16.93 8.91 -14.68
C TRP A 112 -16.65 9.50 -16.05
N VAL A 113 -15.41 9.42 -16.51
CA VAL A 113 -14.97 10.04 -17.76
C VAL A 113 -14.37 8.99 -18.68
N ASP A 114 -14.96 8.83 -19.86
CA ASP A 114 -14.42 8.06 -20.99
C ASP A 114 -13.59 9.04 -21.83
N THR A 115 -12.27 8.87 -21.84
CA THR A 115 -11.33 9.82 -22.43
C THR A 115 -10.98 9.49 -23.88
N ASP A 116 -11.26 8.27 -24.34
CA ASP A 116 -10.92 7.78 -25.68
C ASP A 116 -12.15 7.46 -26.58
N GLY A 117 -13.34 7.44 -26.01
CA GLY A 117 -14.63 7.26 -26.67
C GLY A 117 -14.99 5.81 -26.97
N ASP A 118 -14.42 4.83 -26.26
CA ASP A 118 -14.73 3.41 -26.43
C ASP A 118 -16.04 2.96 -25.76
N GLY A 119 -16.68 3.85 -24.98
CA GLY A 119 -17.89 3.59 -24.23
C GLY A 119 -17.65 3.02 -22.83
N LYS A 120 -16.45 3.20 -22.28
CA LYS A 120 -16.10 2.85 -20.91
C LYS A 120 -15.35 4.02 -20.27
N ALA A 121 -15.55 4.23 -18.97
CA ALA A 121 -14.74 5.22 -18.27
C ALA A 121 -13.27 4.77 -18.21
N ASP A 122 -12.36 5.73 -18.39
CA ASP A 122 -10.92 5.60 -18.13
C ASP A 122 -10.52 6.33 -16.84
N MET A 123 -11.39 7.22 -16.33
CA MET A 123 -11.11 8.00 -15.13
C MET A 123 -12.36 8.10 -14.25
N GLN A 124 -12.13 8.12 -12.94
CA GLN A 124 -13.17 8.46 -11.97
C GLN A 124 -12.69 9.57 -11.03
N PHE A 125 -13.41 10.68 -11.01
CA PHE A 125 -13.25 11.74 -10.04
C PHE A 125 -14.16 11.50 -8.84
N VAL A 126 -13.62 11.65 -7.62
CA VAL A 126 -14.39 11.66 -6.38
C VAL A 126 -14.12 12.94 -5.62
N ILE A 127 -15.17 13.75 -5.44
CA ILE A 127 -15.13 15.00 -4.70
C ILE A 127 -16.04 14.86 -3.49
N GLU A 128 -15.45 14.99 -2.31
CA GLU A 128 -16.18 14.98 -1.05
C GLU A 128 -15.99 16.31 -0.34
N TYR A 129 -17.10 16.91 0.10
CA TYR A 129 -17.06 18.09 0.97
C TYR A 129 -17.43 17.69 2.41
N PRO A 130 -16.68 18.15 3.43
CA PRO A 130 -17.01 17.85 4.82
C PRO A 130 -18.38 18.43 5.16
N LYS A 131 -19.05 17.99 6.22
CA LYS A 131 -20.38 18.53 6.59
C LYS A 131 -20.34 20.01 7.02
N VAL A 132 -19.21 20.46 7.53
CA VAL A 132 -18.94 21.85 7.90
C VAL A 132 -17.51 22.15 7.50
N CYS A 133 -17.26 23.36 6.98
CA CYS A 133 -15.90 23.82 6.73
C CYS A 133 -15.06 23.71 8.01
N THR A 134 -13.91 23.06 7.91
CA THR A 134 -13.05 22.71 9.04
C THR A 134 -11.60 22.88 8.68
N GLY A 135 -10.79 23.19 9.70
CA GLY A 135 -9.35 23.31 9.58
C GLY A 135 -8.59 22.00 9.74
N GLU A 136 -9.28 20.92 10.07
CA GLU A 136 -8.71 19.57 10.21
C GLU A 136 -8.58 18.91 8.84
N VAL A 137 -7.44 18.27 8.56
CA VAL A 137 -7.16 17.59 7.27
C VAL A 137 -7.95 16.28 7.17
N TRP A 138 -7.78 15.37 8.13
CA TRP A 138 -8.47 14.08 8.13
C TRP A 138 -9.69 14.12 9.06
N PRO A 139 -10.86 13.56 8.69
CA PRO A 139 -11.22 12.89 7.43
C PRO A 139 -11.92 13.86 6.46
N ASN A 140 -11.51 15.13 6.43
CA ASN A 140 -12.38 16.21 5.99
C ASN A 140 -12.02 16.69 4.59
N GLY A 141 -12.82 16.25 3.62
CA GLY A 141 -12.69 16.65 2.23
C GLY A 141 -11.78 15.70 1.46
N HIS A 142 -12.20 15.35 0.26
CA HIS A 142 -11.45 14.49 -0.64
C HIS A 142 -11.52 15.04 -2.05
N TYR A 143 -10.38 15.07 -2.72
CA TYR A 143 -10.24 15.24 -4.15
C TYR A 143 -9.36 14.10 -4.64
N MET A 144 -10.01 13.07 -5.20
CA MET A 144 -9.36 11.83 -5.64
C MET A 144 -9.69 11.54 -7.09
N ILE A 145 -8.72 10.97 -7.79
CA ILE A 145 -8.82 10.58 -9.19
C ILE A 145 -8.21 9.19 -9.31
N VAL A 146 -8.96 8.23 -9.82
CA VAL A 146 -8.42 6.94 -10.29
C VAL A 146 -8.38 6.97 -11.81
N LEU A 147 -7.30 6.49 -12.40
CA LEU A 147 -7.12 6.30 -13.83
C LEU A 147 -6.99 4.79 -14.11
N ASP A 148 -7.98 4.25 -14.80
CA ASP A 148 -8.07 2.85 -15.24
C ASP A 148 -7.20 2.69 -16.50
N LEU A 149 -5.95 2.29 -16.34
CA LEU A 149 -4.96 2.21 -17.43
C LEU A 149 -4.76 0.78 -17.95
N ASP A 150 -5.32 -0.24 -17.29
CA ASP A 150 -5.41 -1.63 -17.77
C ASP A 150 -6.81 -1.99 -18.32
N HIS A 151 -7.76 -1.06 -18.25
CA HIS A 151 -9.11 -1.15 -18.82
C HIS A 151 -9.98 -2.25 -18.19
N ASP A 152 -9.82 -2.45 -16.88
CA ASP A 152 -10.58 -3.44 -16.11
C ASP A 152 -11.90 -2.88 -15.53
N ASN A 153 -12.11 -1.57 -15.64
CA ASN A 153 -13.25 -0.80 -15.18
C ASN A 153 -13.46 -0.78 -13.64
N ILE A 154 -12.39 -0.98 -12.88
CA ILE A 154 -12.38 -0.83 -11.43
C ILE A 154 -11.95 0.60 -11.07
N PHE A 155 -12.57 1.19 -10.04
CA PHE A 155 -12.30 2.56 -9.60
C PHE A 155 -12.35 2.67 -8.07
N ASN A 156 -12.69 3.83 -7.50
CA ASN A 156 -12.90 3.95 -6.06
C ASN A 156 -14.13 3.16 -5.61
N TYR A 157 -14.01 2.49 -4.46
CA TYR A 157 -15.15 1.85 -3.82
C TYR A 157 -15.97 2.82 -2.96
N ILE A 158 -17.25 2.97 -3.34
CA ILE A 158 -18.28 3.66 -2.58
C ILE A 158 -19.20 2.62 -1.95
N ASP A 159 -19.29 2.60 -0.62
CA ASP A 159 -20.30 1.78 0.04
C ASP A 159 -21.67 2.45 -0.13
N TRP A 160 -22.45 1.97 -1.10
CA TRP A 160 -23.78 2.52 -1.39
C TRP A 160 -24.83 2.24 -0.31
N ASN A 161 -24.53 1.48 0.75
CA ASN A 161 -25.39 1.42 1.93
C ASN A 161 -25.23 2.66 2.82
N THR A 162 -24.03 3.25 2.86
CA THR A 162 -23.69 4.37 3.73
C THR A 162 -23.43 5.67 2.96
N MET A 163 -23.29 5.61 1.64
CA MET A 163 -22.90 6.72 0.76
C MET A 163 -21.54 7.33 1.18
N GLN A 164 -20.59 6.44 1.48
CA GLN A 164 -19.26 6.80 1.93
C GLN A 164 -18.21 6.18 1.03
N LEU A 165 -17.18 6.94 0.72
CA LEU A 165 -15.94 6.43 0.17
C LEU A 165 -15.29 5.47 1.18
N LYS A 166 -14.97 4.25 0.76
CA LYS A 166 -14.41 3.19 1.59
C LYS A 166 -13.18 2.57 0.93
N SER A 167 -12.18 3.39 0.65
CA SER A 167 -10.99 2.98 -0.12
C SER A 167 -10.17 1.82 0.48
N TRP A 168 -10.46 1.41 1.71
CA TRP A 168 -9.72 0.36 2.42
C TRP A 168 -10.50 -0.94 2.60
N ASP A 169 -11.75 -0.98 2.16
CA ASP A 169 -12.55 -2.18 2.20
C ASP A 169 -12.04 -3.16 1.12
N LYS A 170 -12.05 -4.45 1.48
CA LYS A 170 -11.36 -5.50 0.72
C LYS A 170 -11.97 -6.88 0.98
N VAL A 171 -11.67 -7.84 0.11
CA VAL A 171 -11.83 -9.27 0.36
C VAL A 171 -10.55 -9.82 1.00
N GLY A 172 -10.71 -10.74 1.95
CA GLY A 172 -9.56 -11.43 2.55
C GLY A 172 -8.56 -10.47 3.19
N VAL A 173 -7.29 -10.57 2.78
CA VAL A 173 -6.17 -9.86 3.40
C VAL A 173 -5.79 -8.58 2.66
N CYS A 174 -5.87 -8.55 1.32
CA CYS A 174 -5.46 -7.41 0.49
C CYS A 174 -6.21 -7.23 -0.84
N ASP A 175 -7.25 -7.99 -1.15
CA ASP A 175 -8.02 -7.80 -2.39
C ASP A 175 -8.95 -6.58 -2.26
N PHE A 176 -8.39 -5.37 -2.42
CA PHE A 176 -9.09 -4.10 -2.23
C PHE A 176 -10.19 -3.88 -3.27
N TYR A 177 -11.33 -3.34 -2.83
CA TYR A 177 -12.40 -2.97 -3.76
C TYR A 177 -12.08 -1.71 -4.56
N THR A 178 -11.24 -0.83 -4.03
CA THR A 178 -10.70 0.27 -4.81
C THR A 178 -9.60 -0.27 -5.71
N ASP A 179 -9.55 0.22 -6.94
CA ASP A 179 -8.51 -0.13 -7.90
C ASP A 179 -7.12 0.31 -7.42
N TYR A 180 -6.40 -0.67 -6.90
CA TYR A 180 -5.09 -0.55 -6.28
C TYR A 180 -4.14 -1.62 -6.84
N SER A 181 -4.51 -2.31 -7.92
CA SER A 181 -3.80 -3.47 -8.47
C SER A 181 -3.55 -3.28 -9.97
N GLY A 182 -2.91 -4.27 -10.61
CA GLY A 182 -2.66 -4.26 -12.04
C GLY A 182 -1.79 -3.09 -12.50
N HIS A 183 -2.22 -2.42 -13.56
CA HIS A 183 -1.58 -1.26 -14.16
C HIS A 183 -2.51 -0.03 -14.07
N THR A 184 -2.56 0.58 -12.89
CA THR A 184 -3.43 1.73 -12.60
C THR A 184 -2.66 2.93 -12.03
N ALA A 185 -3.30 4.10 -11.99
CA ALA A 185 -2.79 5.29 -11.32
C ALA A 185 -3.84 5.95 -10.42
N PHE A 186 -3.39 6.43 -9.26
CA PHE A 186 -4.24 7.07 -8.26
C PHE A 186 -3.67 8.42 -7.82
N LEU A 187 -4.48 9.47 -7.85
CA LEU A 187 -4.13 10.80 -7.37
C LEU A 187 -5.05 11.17 -6.20
N LYS A 188 -4.49 11.76 -5.15
CA LYS A 188 -5.26 12.03 -3.93
C LYS A 188 -4.73 13.16 -3.07
N ILE A 189 -5.67 13.96 -2.57
CA ILE A 189 -5.44 14.90 -1.47
C ILE A 189 -6.64 14.91 -0.53
N HIS A 190 -6.34 14.93 0.78
CA HIS A 190 -7.33 15.13 1.83
C HIS A 190 -7.63 16.63 1.98
N ALA A 191 -8.28 17.19 0.97
CA ALA A 191 -8.70 18.59 0.92
C ALA A 191 -9.99 18.73 0.11
N SER A 192 -10.79 19.73 0.44
CA SER A 192 -11.83 20.20 -0.46
C SER A 192 -11.24 21.05 -1.58
N THR A 193 -11.79 20.94 -2.79
CA THR A 193 -11.27 21.66 -3.97
C THR A 193 -11.20 23.18 -3.78
N TYR A 194 -12.12 23.79 -3.03
CA TYR A 194 -12.09 25.23 -2.72
C TYR A 194 -10.88 25.66 -1.86
N ASN A 195 -10.19 24.71 -1.22
CA ASN A 195 -8.95 24.95 -0.48
C ASN A 195 -7.71 24.78 -1.35
N MET A 196 -7.85 24.48 -2.64
CA MET A 196 -6.75 24.30 -3.59
C MET A 196 -6.73 25.42 -4.63
N GLU A 197 -5.54 25.95 -4.89
CA GLU A 197 -5.31 26.97 -5.91
C GLU A 197 -5.34 26.36 -7.32
N ASP A 198 -4.55 25.31 -7.54
CA ASP A 198 -4.42 24.61 -8.82
C ASP A 198 -4.95 23.17 -8.69
N LEU A 199 -6.07 22.88 -9.36
CA LEU A 199 -6.73 21.56 -9.31
C LEU A 199 -6.14 20.56 -10.31
N ARG A 200 -5.18 20.98 -11.15
CA ARG A 200 -4.41 20.08 -12.02
C ARG A 200 -3.39 19.24 -11.24
N LEU A 201 -3.08 19.67 -10.02
CA LEU A 201 -2.09 19.07 -9.12
C LEU A 201 -2.75 18.31 -7.99
N ASN A 202 -1.97 17.44 -7.34
CA ASN A 202 -2.41 16.67 -6.19
C ASN A 202 -1.28 16.49 -5.15
N TRP A 203 -1.60 16.00 -3.94
CA TRP A 203 -0.60 15.70 -2.90
C TRP A 203 0.08 14.37 -3.16
N GLU A 204 -0.72 13.30 -3.28
CA GLU A 204 -0.28 12.03 -3.84
C GLU A 204 -0.47 12.15 -5.36
N ASN A 205 0.64 12.34 -6.06
CA ASN A 205 0.63 12.81 -7.44
C ASN A 205 1.77 12.19 -8.27
N PRO A 206 1.65 10.91 -8.66
CA PRO A 206 0.58 9.97 -8.30
C PRO A 206 1.08 8.78 -7.44
N PHE A 207 0.18 7.85 -7.15
CA PHE A 207 0.50 6.47 -6.79
C PHE A 207 0.30 5.58 -8.02
N LEU A 208 1.38 5.01 -8.53
CA LEU A 208 1.45 4.18 -9.73
C LEU A 208 1.55 2.71 -9.35
N PHE A 209 0.80 1.87 -10.05
CA PHE A 209 0.85 0.41 -9.96
C PHE A 209 1.29 -0.16 -11.30
N TYR A 210 2.16 -1.17 -11.28
CA TYR A 210 2.76 -1.71 -12.48
C TYR A 210 2.55 -3.21 -12.59
N ASP A 211 1.70 -3.62 -13.53
CA ASP A 211 1.70 -4.98 -14.06
C ASP A 211 2.84 -5.12 -15.08
N LYS A 212 3.90 -5.83 -14.70
CA LYS A 212 5.12 -5.98 -15.52
C LYS A 212 5.16 -7.29 -16.30
N ASP A 213 4.37 -8.29 -15.92
CA ASP A 213 4.35 -9.60 -16.56
C ASP A 213 3.04 -9.93 -17.28
N GLY A 214 2.01 -9.09 -17.12
CA GLY A 214 0.74 -9.11 -17.84
C GLY A 214 -0.33 -10.01 -17.23
N ASP A 215 -0.25 -10.32 -15.93
CA ASP A 215 -1.19 -11.19 -15.24
C ASP A 215 -2.33 -10.45 -14.49
N ASN A 216 -2.33 -9.12 -14.55
CA ASN A 216 -3.23 -8.16 -13.88
C ASN A 216 -3.00 -8.01 -12.37
N LEU A 217 -1.83 -8.41 -11.86
CA LEU A 217 -1.35 -8.08 -10.52
C LEU A 217 -0.26 -7.01 -10.62
N SER A 218 0.05 -6.38 -9.49
CA SER A 218 1.04 -5.29 -9.46
C SER A 218 2.36 -5.79 -8.92
N GLU A 219 3.38 -5.87 -9.77
CA GLU A 219 4.72 -6.31 -9.35
C GLU A 219 5.58 -5.20 -8.80
N MET A 220 5.20 -3.96 -9.11
CA MET A 220 5.81 -2.78 -8.53
C MET A 220 4.74 -1.75 -8.23
N ALA A 221 5.01 -0.90 -7.24
CA ALA A 221 4.28 0.34 -7.08
C ALA A 221 5.22 1.49 -6.73
N ILE A 222 4.92 2.67 -7.28
CA ILE A 222 5.69 3.89 -7.03
C ILE A 222 4.74 4.95 -6.51
N ARG A 223 4.96 5.39 -5.28
CA ARG A 223 4.20 6.48 -4.66
C ARG A 223 5.01 7.76 -4.68
N ILE A 224 4.41 8.82 -5.20
CA ILE A 224 5.07 10.10 -5.44
C ILE A 224 4.28 11.18 -4.71
N LEU A 225 4.96 11.95 -3.83
CA LEU A 225 4.32 12.99 -3.03
C LEU A 225 4.89 14.38 -3.36
N ASP A 226 3.98 15.32 -3.60
CA ASP A 226 4.20 16.76 -3.54
C ASP A 226 3.67 17.26 -2.20
N SER A 227 4.55 17.35 -1.20
CA SER A 227 4.11 17.64 0.16
C SER A 227 3.59 19.08 0.32
N THR A 228 2.42 19.21 0.93
CA THR A 228 1.88 20.53 1.28
C THR A 228 2.77 21.23 2.30
N LYS A 229 3.06 22.51 2.08
CA LYS A 229 3.88 23.30 3.00
C LYS A 229 2.97 24.10 3.93
N HIS A 230 3.11 23.87 5.23
CA HIS A 230 2.43 24.65 6.26
C HIS A 230 3.10 26.03 6.43
N VAL A 231 2.77 26.97 5.54
CA VAL A 231 3.45 28.27 5.41
C VAL A 231 3.00 29.32 6.44
N ASP A 232 1.78 29.23 6.98
CA ASP A 232 1.28 30.11 8.04
C ASP A 232 0.73 29.32 9.24
N SER A 233 1.49 29.31 10.33
CA SER A 233 1.15 28.62 11.58
C SER A 233 -0.05 29.19 12.34
N LYS A 234 -0.56 30.36 11.93
CA LYS A 234 -1.78 30.95 12.51
C LYS A 234 -3.06 30.44 11.85
N LEU A 235 -2.93 29.85 10.66
CA LEU A 235 -4.05 29.32 9.91
C LEU A 235 -4.12 27.79 10.09
N PRO A 236 -5.31 27.19 10.00
CA PRO A 236 -5.42 25.74 10.08
C PRO A 236 -4.64 25.03 8.96
N ALA A 237 -4.28 23.77 9.18
CA ALA A 237 -3.59 22.96 8.18
C ALA A 237 -4.43 22.81 6.90
N ASN A 238 -5.71 22.45 7.03
CA ASN A 238 -6.65 22.33 5.89
C ASN A 238 -7.24 23.70 5.48
N SER A 239 -6.42 24.73 5.37
CA SER A 239 -6.85 26.05 4.88
C SER A 239 -6.29 26.29 3.48
N PHE A 240 -6.95 27.16 2.71
CA PHE A 240 -6.46 27.58 1.40
C PHE A 240 -5.00 28.06 1.42
N VAL A 241 -4.49 28.62 2.52
CA VAL A 241 -3.09 29.06 2.58
C VAL A 241 -2.11 27.89 2.79
N ASN A 242 -2.49 26.89 3.59
CA ASN A 242 -1.58 25.83 4.02
C ASN A 242 -1.74 24.51 3.25
N GLN A 243 -2.81 24.35 2.48
CA GLN A 243 -3.15 23.13 1.74
C GLN A 243 -2.77 23.26 0.26
N GLN A 244 -1.63 23.89 -0.04
CA GLN A 244 -1.12 24.04 -1.40
C GLN A 244 0.05 23.11 -1.68
N VAL A 245 0.00 22.53 -2.88
CA VAL A 245 1.08 21.79 -3.54
C VAL A 245 1.72 22.69 -4.60
N ASN A 246 2.99 22.47 -4.95
CA ASN A 246 3.74 23.46 -5.72
C ASN A 246 4.42 22.93 -6.99
N GLY A 247 4.09 21.71 -7.42
CA GLY A 247 4.67 21.10 -8.62
C GLY A 247 6.06 20.53 -8.39
N VAL A 248 6.41 20.20 -7.14
CA VAL A 248 7.70 19.63 -6.76
C VAL A 248 7.49 18.39 -5.91
N VAL A 249 7.93 17.25 -6.43
CA VAL A 249 8.01 16.02 -5.66
C VAL A 249 9.14 16.16 -4.65
N ASP A 250 8.91 15.85 -3.39
CA ASP A 250 9.94 15.86 -2.34
C ASP A 250 10.08 14.52 -1.59
N TRP A 251 9.17 13.58 -1.87
CA TRP A 251 9.17 12.25 -1.28
C TRP A 251 8.68 11.22 -2.31
N VAL A 252 9.37 10.08 -2.38
CA VAL A 252 9.01 8.94 -3.24
C VAL A 252 9.22 7.64 -2.49
N SER A 253 8.35 6.65 -2.72
CA SER A 253 8.62 5.24 -2.40
C SER A 253 8.48 4.35 -3.63
N ILE A 254 9.37 3.36 -3.75
CA ILE A 254 9.37 2.33 -4.78
C ILE A 254 9.29 0.99 -4.05
N ALA A 255 8.21 0.25 -4.26
CA ALA A 255 8.00 -1.06 -3.68
C ALA A 255 7.93 -2.13 -4.77
N VAL A 256 8.46 -3.32 -4.50
CA VAL A 256 8.71 -4.35 -5.52
C VAL A 256 8.42 -5.75 -4.95
N ASP A 257 7.62 -6.54 -5.69
CA ASP A 257 7.54 -8.01 -5.55
C ASP A 257 8.75 -8.60 -6.29
N MET A 258 9.81 -8.94 -5.58
CA MET A 258 11.03 -9.43 -6.20
C MET A 258 10.98 -10.94 -6.51
N ASP A 259 10.02 -11.70 -6.00
CA ASP A 259 9.94 -13.14 -6.28
C ASP A 259 8.74 -13.58 -7.13
N ASN A 260 7.92 -12.61 -7.56
CA ASN A 260 6.82 -12.71 -8.52
C ASN A 260 5.77 -13.71 -8.05
N ASP A 261 5.39 -13.61 -6.78
CA ASP A 261 4.47 -14.53 -6.10
C ASP A 261 3.13 -13.91 -5.71
N ASN A 262 2.88 -12.68 -6.15
CA ASN A 262 1.54 -12.10 -6.16
C ASN A 262 0.52 -13.08 -6.76
N GLY A 263 -0.66 -13.15 -6.14
CA GLY A 263 -1.72 -14.06 -6.57
C GLY A 263 -3.01 -13.92 -5.75
N PRO A 264 -4.06 -14.70 -6.05
CA PRO A 264 -5.29 -14.66 -5.26
C PRO A 264 -5.08 -14.99 -3.78
N GLY A 265 -5.46 -14.09 -2.88
CA GLY A 265 -5.18 -14.10 -1.44
C GLY A 265 -3.78 -13.59 -1.06
N ASN A 266 -3.02 -13.13 -2.05
CA ASN A 266 -1.68 -12.58 -1.99
C ASN A 266 -1.51 -11.43 -3.00
N GLU A 267 -2.55 -10.63 -3.24
CA GLU A 267 -2.59 -9.66 -4.34
C GLU A 267 -1.59 -8.50 -4.16
N PHE A 268 -1.03 -8.38 -2.95
CA PHE A 268 -0.16 -7.30 -2.55
C PHE A 268 0.98 -7.82 -1.66
N ASP A 269 1.95 -8.53 -2.22
CA ASP A 269 3.13 -9.07 -1.53
C ASP A 269 4.40 -8.42 -2.07
N PHE A 270 4.92 -7.40 -1.38
CA PHE A 270 6.13 -6.69 -1.80
C PHE A 270 7.27 -6.96 -0.83
N ASP A 271 8.34 -7.59 -1.33
CA ASP A 271 9.51 -7.95 -0.54
C ASP A 271 10.27 -6.75 0.01
N MET A 272 10.30 -5.64 -0.74
CA MET A 272 11.07 -4.46 -0.36
C MET A 272 10.40 -3.16 -0.73
N THR A 273 10.77 -2.10 0.01
CA THR A 273 10.49 -0.72 -0.35
C THR A 273 11.74 0.14 -0.16
N ILE A 274 12.09 0.95 -1.16
CA ILE A 274 13.13 1.99 -1.07
C ILE A 274 12.48 3.37 -1.21
N GLY A 275 12.86 4.30 -0.34
CA GLY A 275 12.26 5.63 -0.23
C GLY A 275 13.27 6.75 -0.35
N PHE A 276 12.96 7.75 -1.16
CA PHE A 276 13.80 8.92 -1.39
C PHE A 276 13.12 10.17 -0.82
N GLN A 277 13.90 11.00 -0.10
CA GLN A 277 13.41 12.22 0.54
C GLN A 277 14.42 13.35 0.35
N GLY A 278 13.99 14.55 -0.05
CA GLY A 278 14.92 15.65 -0.30
C GLY A 278 14.31 16.88 -0.92
N GLU A 279 15.12 17.62 -1.70
CA GLU A 279 14.62 18.72 -2.53
C GLU A 279 13.79 18.19 -3.70
N GLY A 280 14.10 16.98 -4.15
CA GLY A 280 13.38 16.18 -5.13
C GLY A 280 13.42 16.78 -6.53
N PHE A 281 12.30 16.82 -7.24
CA PHE A 281 12.26 17.27 -8.64
C PHE A 281 10.96 17.99 -9.01
N ASN A 282 11.08 18.95 -9.93
CA ASN A 282 9.91 19.60 -10.53
C ASN A 282 9.29 18.68 -11.61
N TYR A 283 7.96 18.59 -11.60
CA TYR A 283 7.20 17.76 -12.54
C TYR A 283 6.17 18.57 -13.35
N MET A 284 6.25 19.90 -13.34
CA MET A 284 5.26 20.75 -14.02
C MET A 284 5.27 20.62 -15.55
N ASP A 285 6.28 19.95 -16.11
CA ASP A 285 6.36 19.59 -17.53
C ASP A 285 5.64 18.27 -17.87
N GLN A 286 5.17 17.50 -16.88
CA GLN A 286 4.47 16.22 -17.05
C GLN A 286 2.96 16.44 -17.23
N VAL A 287 2.57 17.05 -18.35
CA VAL A 287 1.19 17.47 -18.62
C VAL A 287 0.42 16.39 -19.40
N HIS A 288 -0.74 15.98 -18.89
CA HIS A 288 -1.63 14.98 -19.47
C HIS A 288 -2.97 15.61 -19.83
N LYS A 289 -3.39 15.52 -21.09
CA LYS A 289 -4.69 16.06 -21.53
C LYS A 289 -5.84 15.17 -21.10
N ILE A 290 -6.93 15.80 -20.65
CA ILE A 290 -8.19 15.13 -20.33
C ILE A 290 -9.22 15.54 -21.37
N ASN A 291 -9.85 14.56 -21.99
CA ASN A 291 -11.01 14.78 -22.85
C ASN A 291 -12.29 14.49 -22.06
N ASN A 292 -13.42 15.03 -22.53
CA ASN A 292 -14.78 14.72 -22.08
C ASN A 292 -15.17 15.10 -20.63
N LEU A 293 -14.24 15.42 -19.73
CA LEU A 293 -14.55 15.87 -18.36
C LEU A 293 -15.42 17.14 -18.27
N ARG A 294 -15.36 18.03 -19.27
CA ARG A 294 -16.05 19.32 -19.21
C ARG A 294 -17.57 19.18 -19.08
N GLY A 295 -18.12 18.23 -19.83
CA GLY A 295 -19.54 18.01 -19.95
C GLY A 295 -20.33 19.28 -20.30
N LEU A 296 -21.52 19.39 -19.71
CA LEU A 296 -22.40 20.55 -19.88
C LEU A 296 -21.96 21.73 -19.01
N ALA A 297 -21.76 22.92 -19.60
CA ALA A 297 -21.31 24.10 -18.88
C ALA A 297 -22.40 24.73 -18.00
N GLU A 298 -23.65 24.56 -18.40
CA GLU A 298 -24.83 25.10 -17.70
C GLU A 298 -25.05 24.44 -16.32
N THR A 299 -24.47 23.26 -16.10
CA THR A 299 -24.60 22.50 -14.84
C THR A 299 -23.60 22.92 -13.77
N ASP A 300 -22.62 23.78 -14.10
CA ASP A 300 -21.64 24.35 -13.16
C ASP A 300 -22.29 24.97 -11.91
N THR A 301 -23.52 25.47 -12.06
CA THR A 301 -24.29 26.09 -10.96
C THR A 301 -24.70 25.12 -9.85
N PHE A 302 -24.60 23.81 -10.06
CA PHE A 302 -24.88 22.80 -9.03
C PHE A 302 -23.69 22.59 -8.09
N PHE A 303 -22.47 22.88 -8.54
CA PHE A 303 -21.27 22.57 -7.79
C PHE A 303 -20.83 23.73 -6.90
N MET A 304 -20.39 23.42 -5.68
CA MET A 304 -19.73 24.40 -4.81
C MET A 304 -18.47 24.99 -5.47
N ASP A 305 -17.73 24.16 -6.20
CA ASP A 305 -16.54 24.56 -6.94
C ASP A 305 -16.49 23.80 -8.27
N ALA A 306 -16.96 24.44 -9.35
CA ALA A 306 -17.00 23.83 -10.68
C ALA A 306 -15.64 23.77 -11.39
N ARG A 307 -14.56 24.32 -10.80
CA ARG A 307 -13.25 24.40 -11.46
C ARG A 307 -12.68 23.03 -11.83
N TRP A 308 -12.94 21.99 -11.04
CA TRP A 308 -12.44 20.64 -11.34
C TRP A 308 -13.07 20.06 -12.62
N ARG A 309 -14.35 20.35 -12.90
CA ARG A 309 -14.99 19.98 -14.19
C ARG A 309 -14.44 20.77 -15.37
N GLN A 310 -13.86 21.94 -15.11
CA GLN A 310 -13.33 22.81 -16.16
C GLN A 310 -11.89 22.45 -16.55
N LEU A 311 -11.31 21.40 -15.96
CA LEU A 311 -9.97 20.93 -16.28
C LEU A 311 -9.95 20.30 -17.67
N ASP A 312 -8.93 20.64 -18.45
CA ASP A 312 -8.58 20.00 -19.72
C ASP A 312 -7.25 19.23 -19.62
N GLU A 313 -6.62 19.24 -18.44
CA GLU A 313 -5.35 18.58 -18.18
C GLU A 313 -5.12 18.27 -16.69
N LEU A 314 -4.30 17.26 -16.41
CA LEU A 314 -3.66 17.00 -15.12
C LEU A 314 -2.15 17.08 -15.29
N ILE A 315 -1.43 17.28 -14.20
CA ILE A 315 0.03 17.35 -14.21
C ILE A 315 0.58 16.37 -13.19
N TYR A 316 1.20 15.28 -13.66
CA TYR A 316 1.72 14.21 -12.79
C TYR A 316 2.78 13.35 -13.52
N PRO A 317 3.80 12.82 -12.81
CA PRO A 317 4.69 11.78 -13.35
C PRO A 317 3.94 10.48 -13.69
N ASP A 318 3.91 10.08 -14.96
CA ASP A 318 3.29 8.83 -15.40
C ASP A 318 4.23 7.61 -15.27
N HIS A 319 3.73 6.41 -15.60
CA HIS A 319 4.48 5.16 -15.57
C HIS A 319 5.74 5.16 -16.45
N GLU A 320 5.76 5.92 -17.54
CA GLU A 320 6.87 5.97 -18.48
C GLU A 320 7.99 6.90 -18.00
N ASN A 321 7.65 7.97 -17.29
CA ASN A 321 8.60 9.01 -16.91
C ASN A 321 9.01 8.95 -15.43
N ALA A 322 8.19 8.35 -14.55
CA ALA A 322 8.43 8.35 -13.10
C ALA A 322 9.84 7.89 -12.72
N TRP A 323 10.28 6.75 -13.25
CA TRP A 323 11.60 6.18 -12.94
C TRP A 323 12.74 7.15 -13.29
N ASP A 324 12.69 7.70 -14.50
CA ASP A 324 13.69 8.64 -15.00
C ASP A 324 13.69 9.95 -14.21
N LEU A 325 12.51 10.45 -13.82
CA LEU A 325 12.40 11.64 -12.99
C LEU A 325 13.06 11.41 -11.62
N ILE A 326 12.80 10.27 -10.99
CA ILE A 326 13.36 9.92 -9.67
C ILE A 326 14.89 9.85 -9.70
N PHE A 327 15.46 9.12 -10.65
CA PHE A 327 16.90 8.83 -10.66
C PHE A 327 17.75 9.85 -11.43
N LYS A 328 17.19 10.55 -12.42
CA LYS A 328 17.96 11.51 -13.26
C LYS A 328 17.72 12.97 -12.88
N ARG A 329 16.54 13.32 -12.35
CA ARG A 329 16.22 14.70 -11.94
C ARG A 329 16.13 14.89 -10.42
N GLY A 330 15.89 13.81 -9.67
CA GLY A 330 15.71 13.88 -8.22
C GLY A 330 16.97 14.29 -7.47
N GLU A 331 16.84 15.32 -6.64
CA GLU A 331 17.87 15.78 -5.71
C GLU A 331 17.51 15.33 -4.29
N TRP A 332 18.08 14.20 -3.86
CA TRP A 332 17.72 13.54 -2.60
C TRP A 332 18.73 13.83 -1.49
N ASN A 333 18.24 13.95 -0.26
CA ASN A 333 19.04 14.16 0.95
C ASN A 333 19.11 12.92 1.83
N ARG A 334 18.16 12.00 1.66
CA ARG A 334 18.00 10.82 2.49
C ARG A 334 17.39 9.69 1.69
N VAL A 335 17.84 8.47 1.97
CA VAL A 335 17.28 7.24 1.45
C VAL A 335 16.97 6.29 2.61
N ASN A 336 15.76 5.74 2.61
CA ASN A 336 15.37 4.70 3.55
C ASN A 336 15.12 3.41 2.78
N PHE A 337 15.38 2.28 3.42
CA PHE A 337 15.13 0.96 2.86
C PHE A 337 14.40 0.12 3.90
N VAL A 338 13.34 -0.55 3.47
CA VAL A 338 12.58 -1.50 4.28
C VAL A 338 12.51 -2.82 3.52
N TRP A 339 12.64 -3.92 4.26
CA TRP A 339 12.55 -5.28 3.75
C TRP A 339 11.57 -6.08 4.63
N ASP A 340 10.62 -6.76 4.00
CA ASP A 340 9.73 -7.73 4.64
C ASP A 340 10.49 -9.05 4.84
N GLU A 341 10.99 -9.27 6.07
CA GLU A 341 11.86 -10.43 6.36
C GLU A 341 11.06 -11.71 6.68
N ASP A 342 9.79 -11.59 7.05
CA ASP A 342 8.90 -12.71 7.40
C ASP A 342 7.82 -13.01 6.35
N GLY A 343 7.72 -12.21 5.29
CA GLY A 343 6.94 -12.50 4.08
C GLY A 343 5.44 -12.52 4.35
N ASP A 344 5.00 -11.65 5.26
CA ASP A 344 3.63 -11.58 5.71
C ASP A 344 2.91 -10.29 5.29
N CYS A 345 3.64 -9.38 4.62
CA CYS A 345 3.14 -8.10 4.14
C CYS A 345 2.26 -8.27 2.89
N LYS A 346 1.20 -9.07 3.01
CA LYS A 346 0.07 -9.17 2.08
C LYS A 346 -0.84 -7.97 2.22
N ARG A 347 -0.34 -6.77 2.50
CA ARG A 347 -1.12 -5.59 2.94
C ARG A 347 -0.41 -4.30 2.57
N TRP A 348 -1.15 -3.20 2.69
CA TRP A 348 -0.70 -1.84 2.35
C TRP A 348 0.29 -1.26 3.37
N GLU A 349 1.49 -1.85 3.45
CA GLU A 349 2.68 -1.39 4.19
C GLU A 349 3.59 -0.49 3.30
N ARG A 350 3.35 -0.52 1.98
CA ARG A 350 4.12 0.13 0.88
C ARG A 350 4.29 1.65 0.93
N VAL A 351 3.56 2.31 1.82
CA VAL A 351 3.42 3.77 1.85
C VAL A 351 4.24 4.42 2.95
N GLU A 352 4.63 3.67 3.97
CA GLU A 352 5.08 4.24 5.23
C GLU A 352 6.18 3.38 5.87
N PHE A 353 7.38 3.96 5.88
CA PHE A 353 8.61 3.29 6.27
C PHE A 353 8.75 3.16 7.77
N TYR A 354 9.53 2.15 8.18
CA TYR A 354 10.24 2.25 9.44
C TYR A 354 11.02 3.57 9.53
N GLU A 355 10.83 4.26 10.65
CA GLU A 355 11.51 5.50 10.98
C GLU A 355 12.80 5.21 11.76
N PRO A 356 13.85 6.05 11.63
CA PRO A 356 15.14 5.89 12.31
C PRO A 356 15.02 6.29 13.79
N LEU A 357 14.18 5.56 14.51
CA LEU A 357 13.80 5.80 15.88
C LEU A 357 14.21 4.61 16.77
N ASP A 358 13.60 4.47 17.94
CA ASP A 358 14.01 3.48 18.94
C ASP A 358 13.74 2.04 18.46
N PRO A 359 14.74 1.16 18.37
CA PRO A 359 14.54 -0.20 17.89
C PRO A 359 13.65 -1.05 18.81
N PHE A 360 13.39 -0.63 20.06
CA PHE A 360 12.69 -1.45 21.05
C PHE A 360 11.33 -0.91 21.53
N LYS A 361 10.92 0.28 21.10
CA LYS A 361 9.57 0.81 21.37
C LYS A 361 8.62 0.37 20.27
N THR A 362 7.36 0.16 20.59
CA THR A 362 6.35 -0.28 19.62
C THR A 362 5.10 0.60 19.68
N GLY A 363 4.36 0.63 18.58
CA GLY A 363 3.07 1.26 18.40
C GLY A 363 3.13 2.63 17.71
N TRP A 364 2.01 2.96 17.07
CA TRP A 364 1.77 4.24 16.40
C TRP A 364 2.06 5.42 17.34
N LYS A 365 2.95 6.34 16.91
CA LYS A 365 3.41 7.49 17.71
C LYS A 365 4.07 7.08 19.05
N GLY A 366 4.51 5.83 19.17
CA GLY A 366 5.22 5.29 20.32
C GLY A 366 6.71 5.64 20.34
N GLY A 367 7.23 6.23 19.26
CA GLY A 367 8.65 6.58 19.10
C GLY A 367 9.55 5.38 18.83
N GLY A 368 8.98 4.28 18.36
CA GLY A 368 9.69 3.11 17.82
C GLY A 368 9.99 3.26 16.33
N VAL A 369 10.65 2.28 15.70
CA VAL A 369 10.82 2.31 14.24
C VAL A 369 9.48 2.17 13.51
N ASP A 370 8.52 1.47 14.11
CA ASP A 370 7.10 1.36 13.71
C ASP A 370 6.25 2.58 14.13
N ASN A 371 6.86 3.77 14.16
CA ASN A 371 6.18 4.98 14.60
C ASN A 371 5.00 5.36 13.70
N HIS A 372 5.06 4.96 12.43
CA HIS A 372 3.95 5.06 11.51
C HIS A 372 2.92 3.92 11.73
N LYS A 373 1.63 4.25 11.60
CA LYS A 373 0.51 3.35 11.94
C LYS A 373 0.34 2.15 10.99
N GLN A 374 1.04 2.13 9.87
CA GLN A 374 0.94 1.11 8.81
C GLN A 374 2.22 0.32 8.66
N SER A 375 3.16 0.48 9.59
CA SER A 375 4.38 -0.31 9.62
C SER A 375 4.24 -1.37 10.69
N ASP A 376 4.73 -2.56 10.40
CA ASP A 376 4.77 -3.68 11.32
C ASP A 376 5.37 -3.36 12.68
N ALA A 377 4.81 -3.91 13.75
CA ALA A 377 5.43 -3.72 15.07
C ALA A 377 6.74 -4.52 15.18
N SER A 378 6.82 -5.65 14.47
CA SER A 378 7.97 -6.55 14.29
C SER A 378 7.72 -7.42 13.07
N GLY A 379 8.78 -7.83 12.38
CA GLY A 379 8.75 -8.56 11.10
C GLY A 379 9.82 -7.98 10.19
N ASP A 380 9.64 -6.71 9.86
CA ASP A 380 10.49 -5.92 8.97
C ASP A 380 11.89 -5.57 9.46
N ARG A 381 12.76 -5.30 8.48
CA ARG A 381 14.04 -4.62 8.65
C ARG A 381 13.99 -3.23 8.01
N GLY A 382 14.43 -2.22 8.76
CA GLY A 382 14.62 -0.85 8.28
C GLY A 382 16.08 -0.42 8.29
N GLU A 383 16.49 0.34 7.27
CA GLU A 383 17.85 0.87 7.09
C GLU A 383 17.81 2.31 6.56
N TRP A 384 18.76 3.12 7.00
CA TRP A 384 18.68 4.57 6.79
C TRP A 384 20.03 5.13 6.38
N ASP A 385 20.09 5.69 5.17
CA ASP A 385 21.14 6.56 4.63
C ASP A 385 20.65 8.00 4.78
N MET A 386 21.06 8.64 5.87
CA MET A 386 20.52 9.93 6.30
C MET A 386 21.16 11.13 5.59
N ASP A 387 22.21 10.90 4.79
CA ASP A 387 22.92 11.92 4.03
C ASP A 387 22.97 11.66 2.51
N ASN A 388 22.30 10.59 2.05
CA ASN A 388 22.25 10.14 0.66
C ASN A 388 23.65 9.86 0.07
N SER A 389 24.61 9.45 0.91
CA SER A 389 25.96 9.09 0.47
C SER A 389 25.96 7.87 -0.45
N GLY A 390 25.01 6.96 -0.26
CA GLY A 390 24.86 5.74 -1.03
C GLY A 390 24.09 5.89 -2.33
N ARG A 391 23.29 6.96 -2.47
CA ARG A 391 22.51 7.28 -3.67
C ARG A 391 21.53 6.17 -4.07
N GLY A 392 20.94 5.51 -3.08
CA GLY A 392 19.98 4.43 -3.28
C GLY A 392 20.57 3.14 -3.87
N LYS A 393 21.90 2.99 -3.85
CA LYS A 393 22.55 1.74 -4.25
C LYS A 393 22.37 0.69 -3.18
N LEU A 394 22.33 -0.57 -3.60
CA LEU A 394 22.20 -1.72 -2.72
C LEU A 394 23.48 -2.57 -2.76
N TYR A 395 23.62 -3.50 -1.83
CA TYR A 395 24.63 -4.54 -1.90
C TYR A 395 24.12 -5.84 -1.26
N VAL A 396 24.64 -6.98 -1.71
CA VAL A 396 24.40 -8.26 -1.03
C VAL A 396 25.52 -8.51 -0.03
N SER A 397 25.18 -8.52 1.25
CA SER A 397 26.10 -8.73 2.34
C SER A 397 26.70 -10.14 2.33
N LYS A 398 27.95 -10.27 2.78
CA LYS A 398 28.57 -11.58 3.03
C LYS A 398 28.24 -12.14 4.41
N PHE A 399 27.86 -11.29 5.35
CA PHE A 399 27.73 -11.65 6.77
C PHE A 399 26.41 -12.32 7.10
N ASP A 400 25.36 -12.04 6.33
CA ASP A 400 24.07 -12.69 6.45
C ASP A 400 23.45 -13.08 5.09
N GLY A 401 24.05 -12.68 3.97
CA GLY A 401 23.56 -13.01 2.64
C GLY A 401 22.41 -12.15 2.14
N ARG A 402 21.99 -11.12 2.88
CA ARG A 402 20.83 -10.27 2.55
C ARG A 402 21.20 -9.08 1.68
N ILE A 403 20.18 -8.43 1.13
CA ILE A 403 20.29 -7.13 0.44
C ILE A 403 20.26 -6.02 1.50
N HIS A 404 21.22 -5.11 1.45
CA HIS A 404 21.36 -3.96 2.35
C HIS A 404 21.51 -2.66 1.55
N LEU A 405 21.13 -1.54 2.16
CA LEU A 405 21.28 -0.20 1.62
C LEU A 405 22.73 0.28 1.78
N TYR A 406 23.40 0.54 0.66
CA TYR A 406 24.73 1.17 0.68
C TYR A 406 24.60 2.60 1.21
N GLY A 407 25.57 3.04 2.01
CA GLY A 407 25.57 4.39 2.62
C GLY A 407 24.75 4.53 3.90
N ALA A 408 23.98 3.49 4.28
CA ALA A 408 23.23 3.53 5.52
C ALA A 408 24.15 3.60 6.74
N GLU A 409 23.91 4.56 7.66
CA GLU A 409 24.72 4.66 8.88
C GLU A 409 24.38 3.54 9.86
N TRP A 410 23.11 3.13 9.89
CA TRP A 410 22.64 2.01 10.68
C TRP A 410 21.34 1.42 10.12
N GLY A 411 21.01 0.23 10.62
CA GLY A 411 19.75 -0.46 10.34
C GLY A 411 19.32 -1.32 11.52
N CYS A 412 18.07 -1.75 11.55
CA CYS A 412 17.62 -2.78 12.48
C CYS A 412 16.54 -3.68 11.91
N TRP A 413 16.60 -4.95 12.30
CA TRP A 413 15.58 -5.95 12.04
C TRP A 413 14.91 -6.34 13.36
N ARG A 414 13.59 -6.17 13.44
CA ARG A 414 12.78 -6.72 14.53
C ARG A 414 12.27 -8.09 14.10
N ILE A 415 12.79 -9.13 14.72
CA ILE A 415 12.50 -10.50 14.30
C ILE A 415 11.09 -10.89 14.73
N ASP A 416 10.26 -11.22 13.74
CA ASP A 416 9.07 -12.04 13.91
C ASP A 416 9.10 -13.28 13.02
N GLN A 417 9.78 -14.33 13.48
CA GLN A 417 9.90 -15.56 12.69
C GLN A 417 8.55 -16.24 12.36
N ASN A 418 7.47 -15.88 13.06
CA ASN A 418 6.17 -16.53 12.91
C ASN A 418 5.09 -15.65 12.26
N ALA A 419 5.43 -14.43 11.78
CA ALA A 419 4.48 -13.55 11.10
C ALA A 419 3.22 -13.26 11.93
N GLU A 420 3.42 -12.91 13.21
CA GLU A 420 2.37 -12.66 14.20
C GLU A 420 2.03 -11.18 14.41
N TYR A 421 2.99 -10.28 14.15
CA TYR A 421 2.98 -8.88 14.61
C TYR A 421 2.89 -7.85 13.48
N TYR A 422 2.31 -8.27 12.36
CA TYR A 422 2.01 -7.38 11.25
C TYR A 422 0.89 -6.38 11.53
N GLN A 423 1.00 -5.20 10.94
CA GLN A 423 0.04 -4.10 11.03
C GLN A 423 -0.81 -4.02 9.74
N GLY A 424 -1.49 -2.89 9.57
CA GLY A 424 -2.43 -2.66 8.47
C GLY A 424 -3.59 -1.78 8.89
N TRP A 425 -4.13 -1.04 7.91
CA TRP A 425 -5.22 -0.09 8.12
C TRP A 425 -6.39 -0.68 8.92
N ASP A 426 -6.79 -1.92 8.65
CA ASP A 426 -7.92 -2.55 9.31
C ASP A 426 -7.66 -2.87 10.79
N ARG A 427 -6.51 -3.44 11.13
CA ARG A 427 -6.26 -3.93 12.49
C ARG A 427 -6.28 -2.82 13.52
N LEU A 428 -5.61 -1.71 13.24
CA LEU A 428 -5.49 -0.61 14.19
C LEU A 428 -6.84 0.10 14.41
N TRP A 429 -7.64 0.32 13.36
CA TRP A 429 -8.96 0.97 13.49
C TRP A 429 -10.05 0.04 14.00
N PHE A 430 -9.89 -1.27 13.84
CA PHE A 430 -10.78 -2.28 14.43
C PHE A 430 -10.34 -2.73 15.84
N GLY A 431 -9.27 -2.17 16.40
CA GLY A 431 -8.75 -2.51 17.74
C GLY A 431 -8.21 -3.94 17.83
N LEU A 432 -7.68 -4.43 16.71
CA LEU A 432 -7.03 -5.72 16.53
C LEU A 432 -5.49 -5.57 16.44
N ASP A 433 -4.96 -4.39 16.74
CA ASP A 433 -3.53 -4.14 16.81
C ASP A 433 -2.91 -5.01 17.90
N LYS A 434 -1.82 -5.70 17.53
CA LYS A 434 -1.11 -6.60 18.42
C LYS A 434 0.35 -6.19 18.44
N ASN A 435 0.75 -5.46 19.47
CA ASN A 435 2.15 -5.12 19.67
C ASN A 435 2.84 -6.19 20.51
N PRO A 436 4.05 -6.65 20.14
CA PRO A 436 4.82 -7.58 20.94
C PRO A 436 5.32 -6.90 22.22
N ASN A 437 5.29 -7.63 23.34
CA ASN A 437 5.93 -7.20 24.58
C ASN A 437 7.44 -7.50 24.60
N ARG A 438 7.87 -8.45 23.76
CA ARG A 438 9.24 -8.96 23.65
C ARG A 438 9.44 -9.49 22.24
N PHE A 439 10.54 -9.15 21.60
CA PHE A 439 10.92 -9.60 20.25
C PHE A 439 12.44 -9.57 20.13
N ALA A 440 13.00 -10.49 19.36
CA ALA A 440 14.43 -10.47 19.08
C ALA A 440 14.75 -9.31 18.12
N THR A 441 15.94 -8.73 18.24
CA THR A 441 16.37 -7.58 17.45
C THR A 441 17.80 -7.78 16.95
N VAL A 442 18.02 -7.54 15.67
CA VAL A 442 19.35 -7.40 15.09
C VAL A 442 19.57 -5.94 14.73
N LYS A 443 20.72 -5.39 15.08
CA LYS A 443 21.11 -4.03 14.71
C LYS A 443 22.40 -4.07 13.89
N TYR A 444 22.41 -3.29 12.83
CA TYR A 444 23.54 -3.10 11.93
C TYR A 444 24.08 -1.68 12.09
N THR A 445 25.39 -1.49 12.00
CA THR A 445 26.01 -0.16 12.08
C THR A 445 27.27 -0.11 11.22
N ASP A 446 27.39 0.95 10.41
CA ASP A 446 28.63 1.31 9.74
C ASP A 446 29.43 2.21 10.70
N THR A 447 30.52 1.69 11.23
CA THR A 447 31.32 2.36 12.25
C THR A 447 32.57 3.03 11.68
N ASP A 448 32.96 2.75 10.43
CA ASP A 448 34.05 3.46 9.75
C ASP A 448 33.63 4.35 8.59
N ASN A 449 32.33 4.45 8.32
CA ASN A 449 31.70 5.33 7.33
C ASN A 449 32.19 5.02 5.91
N ASN A 450 32.34 3.74 5.58
CA ASN A 450 32.70 3.28 4.23
C ASN A 450 31.47 2.96 3.35
N GLY A 451 30.26 3.03 3.95
CA GLY A 451 28.96 2.75 3.36
C GLY A 451 28.49 1.30 3.51
N PHE A 452 29.25 0.42 4.17
CA PHE A 452 28.90 -0.97 4.43
C PHE A 452 28.82 -1.21 5.95
N PHE A 453 27.84 -2.00 6.38
CA PHE A 453 27.76 -2.38 7.79
C PHE A 453 28.92 -3.31 8.20
N ASP A 454 29.62 -2.94 9.29
CA ASP A 454 30.74 -3.70 9.83
C ASP A 454 30.51 -4.21 11.27
N LEU A 455 29.52 -3.65 11.96
CA LEU A 455 29.12 -4.03 13.32
C LEU A 455 27.69 -4.60 13.32
N ILE A 456 27.54 -5.81 13.85
CA ILE A 456 26.26 -6.50 14.01
C ILE A 456 26.03 -6.84 15.48
N GLU A 457 24.91 -6.39 16.01
CA GLU A 457 24.51 -6.57 17.41
C GLU A 457 23.22 -7.38 17.47
N TYR A 458 23.18 -8.41 18.32
CA TYR A 458 22.02 -9.30 18.48
C TYR A 458 21.48 -9.25 19.90
N ASP A 459 20.19 -8.98 20.03
CA ASP A 459 19.35 -9.19 21.21
C ASP A 459 18.40 -10.33 20.84
N MET A 460 18.78 -11.57 21.14
CA MET A 460 18.01 -12.73 20.66
C MET A 460 16.94 -13.17 21.64
N ASP A 461 17.04 -12.74 22.89
CA ASP A 461 16.04 -13.06 23.89
C ASP A 461 14.95 -11.98 23.97
N GLY A 462 15.23 -10.76 23.51
CA GLY A 462 14.32 -9.62 23.42
C GLY A 462 14.24 -8.79 24.71
N ASP A 463 15.21 -8.89 25.61
CA ASP A 463 15.27 -8.10 26.85
C ASP A 463 15.78 -6.66 26.65
N LYS A 464 16.06 -6.26 25.41
CA LYS A 464 16.58 -4.95 25.00
C LYS A 464 18.05 -4.76 25.32
N HIS A 465 18.79 -5.84 25.50
CA HIS A 465 20.24 -5.84 25.69
C HIS A 465 20.92 -6.75 24.65
N PHE A 466 21.82 -6.16 23.85
CA PHE A 466 22.58 -6.93 22.88
C PHE A 466 23.58 -7.86 23.59
N GLU A 467 23.37 -9.17 23.54
CA GLU A 467 24.27 -10.14 24.17
C GLU A 467 25.42 -10.58 23.26
N THR A 468 25.22 -10.46 21.94
CA THR A 468 26.24 -10.80 20.94
C THR A 468 26.57 -9.57 20.10
N ILE A 469 27.85 -9.19 20.07
CA ILE A 469 28.35 -8.06 19.29
C ILE A 469 29.49 -8.56 18.40
N ILE A 470 29.33 -8.36 17.10
CA ILE A 470 30.23 -8.88 16.06
C ILE A 470 30.76 -7.70 15.26
N ASP A 471 32.06 -7.49 15.35
CA ASP A 471 32.80 -6.54 14.52
C ASP A 471 33.56 -7.33 13.45
N LEU A 472 33.14 -7.19 12.19
CA LEU A 472 33.67 -7.95 11.06
C LEU A 472 35.19 -7.75 10.91
N ARG A 473 35.69 -6.55 11.16
CA ARG A 473 37.12 -6.22 11.07
C ARG A 473 37.92 -6.93 12.15
N LYS A 474 37.38 -7.04 13.37
CA LYS A 474 38.03 -7.78 14.47
C LYS A 474 38.13 -9.28 14.19
N ILE A 475 37.17 -9.86 13.47
CA ILE A 475 37.21 -11.28 13.06
C ILE A 475 37.90 -11.51 11.69
N GLY A 476 38.36 -10.43 11.04
CA GLY A 476 39.10 -10.47 9.78
C GLY A 476 38.23 -10.87 8.60
N VAL A 477 36.98 -10.38 8.58
CA VAL A 477 36.03 -10.43 7.47
C VAL A 477 35.97 -9.04 6.83
N ASN A 478 35.94 -9.00 5.50
CA ASN A 478 35.80 -7.77 4.73
C ASN A 478 34.31 -7.53 4.44
N ASP A 479 33.82 -6.40 4.89
CA ASP A 479 32.46 -5.84 4.75
C ASP A 479 32.18 -5.30 3.35
N CYS A 480 33.18 -4.80 2.63
CA CYS A 480 32.98 -4.25 1.28
C CYS A 480 32.42 -5.31 0.31
N CYS A 481 31.34 -4.93 -0.38
CA CYS A 481 30.63 -5.76 -1.35
C CYS A 481 30.51 -5.08 -2.71
N GLU A 482 30.08 -5.84 -3.73
CA GLU A 482 29.76 -5.27 -5.03
C GLU A 482 28.50 -4.41 -4.90
N LEU A 483 28.54 -3.21 -5.50
CA LEU A 483 27.41 -2.28 -5.48
C LEU A 483 26.45 -2.58 -6.62
N ILE A 484 25.17 -2.52 -6.29
CA ILE A 484 24.05 -2.73 -7.19
C ILE A 484 23.40 -1.36 -7.43
N ASP A 485 23.44 -0.91 -8.68
CA ASP A 485 22.84 0.35 -9.10
C ASP A 485 21.45 0.11 -9.69
N ILE A 486 20.44 0.28 -8.84
CA ILE A 486 19.05 0.04 -9.23
C ILE A 486 18.51 1.11 -10.18
N SER A 487 19.18 2.24 -10.39
CA SER A 487 18.68 3.30 -11.29
C SER A 487 18.50 2.83 -12.74
N SER A 488 19.19 1.74 -13.10
CA SER A 488 19.13 1.11 -14.43
C SER A 488 18.31 -0.18 -14.49
N PHE A 489 17.70 -0.59 -13.38
CA PHE A 489 16.95 -1.83 -13.30
C PHE A 489 15.62 -1.73 -14.04
N ALA A 490 15.29 -2.80 -14.76
CA ALA A 490 13.92 -3.18 -15.05
C ALA A 490 13.41 -4.17 -13.99
N TYR A 491 12.10 -4.44 -13.97
CA TYR A 491 11.50 -5.39 -13.04
C TYR A 491 12.22 -6.75 -13.01
N LYS A 492 12.53 -7.30 -14.19
CA LYS A 492 13.26 -8.55 -14.33
C LYS A 492 14.61 -8.57 -13.58
N ASP A 493 15.30 -7.43 -13.49
CA ASP A 493 16.59 -7.37 -12.79
C ASP A 493 16.41 -7.53 -11.27
N PHE A 494 15.29 -7.05 -10.72
CA PHE A 494 14.92 -7.32 -9.32
C PHE A 494 14.63 -8.82 -9.11
N VAL A 495 13.88 -9.44 -10.01
CA VAL A 495 13.59 -10.89 -9.95
C VAL A 495 14.86 -11.74 -10.04
N ASP A 496 15.75 -11.41 -10.98
CA ASP A 496 17.02 -12.13 -11.14
C ASP A 496 17.93 -11.93 -9.91
N LEU A 497 17.89 -10.75 -9.28
CA LEU A 497 18.59 -10.47 -8.03
C LEU A 497 18.04 -11.31 -6.87
N MET A 498 16.73 -11.35 -6.67
CA MET A 498 16.12 -12.12 -5.58
C MET A 498 16.34 -13.62 -5.76
N GLN A 499 16.23 -14.13 -6.99
CA GLN A 499 16.56 -15.52 -7.31
C GLN A 499 18.02 -15.85 -6.93
N THR A 500 18.95 -14.95 -7.29
CA THR A 500 20.38 -15.12 -7.00
C THR A 500 20.67 -15.11 -5.50
N VAL A 501 20.10 -14.14 -4.78
CA VAL A 501 20.25 -14.00 -3.31
C VAL A 501 19.70 -15.24 -2.61
N SER A 502 18.47 -15.63 -2.95
CA SER A 502 17.79 -16.78 -2.37
C SER A 502 18.53 -18.10 -2.62
N ASP A 503 18.99 -18.33 -3.85
CA ASP A 503 19.77 -19.54 -4.18
C ASP A 503 21.12 -19.56 -3.46
N ASN A 504 21.80 -18.42 -3.35
CA ASN A 504 23.06 -18.33 -2.62
C ASN A 504 22.86 -18.59 -1.12
N MET A 505 21.84 -18.00 -0.52
CA MET A 505 21.47 -18.21 0.89
C MET A 505 21.16 -19.68 1.15
N TRP A 506 20.37 -20.31 0.29
CA TRP A 506 20.05 -21.73 0.42
C TRP A 506 21.27 -22.63 0.23
N ASN A 507 22.12 -22.34 -0.77
CA ASN A 507 23.36 -23.09 -0.98
C ASN A 507 24.30 -22.99 0.22
N ASN A 508 24.40 -21.82 0.85
CA ASN A 508 25.19 -21.65 2.08
C ASN A 508 24.58 -22.45 3.24
N ALA A 509 23.25 -22.49 3.37
CA ALA A 509 22.58 -23.36 4.34
C ALA A 509 22.90 -24.85 4.16
N LEU A 510 22.93 -25.33 2.91
CA LEU A 510 23.33 -26.70 2.60
C LEU A 510 24.80 -26.99 2.95
N LYS A 511 25.69 -26.00 2.83
CA LYS A 511 27.09 -26.12 3.26
C LYS A 511 27.20 -26.14 4.79
N ALA A 512 26.49 -25.24 5.48
CA ALA A 512 26.39 -25.21 6.94
C ALA A 512 25.91 -26.55 7.50
N LEU A 513 24.92 -27.16 6.83
CA LEU A 513 24.39 -28.49 7.17
C LEU A 513 25.46 -29.58 7.08
N LYS A 514 26.28 -29.59 6.03
CA LYS A 514 27.42 -30.53 5.91
C LYS A 514 28.45 -30.30 7.02
N VAL A 515 28.73 -29.06 7.39
CA VAL A 515 29.64 -28.73 8.50
C VAL A 515 29.07 -29.23 9.81
N ALA A 516 27.78 -29.01 10.07
CA ALA A 516 27.10 -29.49 11.27
C ALA A 516 27.14 -31.02 11.37
N GLU A 517 26.84 -31.72 10.29
CA GLU A 517 26.88 -33.20 10.24
C GLU A 517 28.30 -33.75 10.41
N LYS A 518 29.33 -33.09 9.83
CA LYS A 518 30.75 -33.43 10.06
C LYS A 518 31.14 -33.30 11.53
N ASN A 519 30.44 -32.45 12.29
CA ASN A 519 30.66 -32.24 13.72
C ASN A 519 29.60 -32.94 14.58
N ASP A 520 28.94 -33.99 14.08
CA ASP A 520 27.98 -34.81 14.84
C ASP A 520 26.75 -34.06 15.38
N ILE A 521 26.39 -32.91 14.81
CA ILE A 521 25.13 -32.24 15.11
C ILE A 521 23.97 -33.03 14.49
N ASN A 522 22.96 -33.37 15.29
CA ASN A 522 21.76 -34.03 14.78
C ASN A 522 20.87 -33.04 14.03
N THR A 523 21.09 -32.90 12.73
CA THR A 523 20.36 -31.94 11.89
C THR A 523 18.90 -32.33 11.64
N THR A 524 18.41 -33.49 12.10
CA THR A 524 16.98 -33.88 11.92
C THR A 524 16.03 -32.98 12.68
N TRP A 525 16.48 -32.29 13.74
CA TRP A 525 15.68 -31.31 14.46
C TRP A 525 15.21 -30.15 13.57
N TYR A 526 15.96 -29.85 12.51
CA TYR A 526 15.66 -28.78 11.56
C TYR A 526 14.90 -29.26 10.32
N ALA A 527 14.25 -30.43 10.36
CA ALA A 527 13.57 -31.02 9.20
C ALA A 527 12.56 -30.07 8.53
N LYS A 528 11.86 -29.22 9.29
CA LYS A 528 10.94 -28.21 8.75
C LYS A 528 11.66 -27.13 7.94
N LEU A 529 12.79 -26.61 8.43
CA LEU A 529 13.61 -25.61 7.74
C LEU A 529 14.33 -26.20 6.51
N LYS A 530 14.47 -27.53 6.43
CA LYS A 530 15.06 -28.22 5.28
C LYS A 530 14.11 -28.35 4.08
N GLN A 531 12.83 -28.03 4.23
CA GLN A 531 11.85 -28.09 3.15
C GLN A 531 11.63 -26.69 2.58
N VAL A 532 12.02 -26.48 1.33
CA VAL A 532 11.82 -25.23 0.59
C VAL A 532 11.00 -25.50 -0.67
N LEU A 533 10.05 -24.64 -0.98
CA LEU A 533 9.09 -24.76 -2.10
C LEU A 533 9.08 -23.56 -3.03
N SER A 534 9.51 -22.38 -2.57
CA SER A 534 9.55 -21.13 -3.34
C SER A 534 10.90 -20.42 -3.21
N THR A 535 11.05 -19.32 -3.93
CA THR A 535 12.21 -18.42 -3.84
C THR A 535 12.24 -17.75 -2.47
N GLN A 536 11.13 -17.19 -1.99
CA GLN A 536 11.04 -16.64 -0.63
C GLN A 536 11.37 -17.68 0.47
N GLU A 537 10.92 -18.94 0.34
CA GLU A 537 11.26 -19.96 1.33
C GLU A 537 12.77 -20.30 1.33
N LYS A 538 13.44 -20.24 0.18
CA LYS A 538 14.91 -20.39 0.11
C LYS A 538 15.61 -19.23 0.81
N TYR A 539 15.09 -18.00 0.66
CA TYR A 539 15.58 -16.82 1.36
C TYR A 539 15.45 -17.01 2.88
N GLN A 540 14.21 -17.08 3.38
CA GLN A 540 13.93 -17.10 4.82
C GLN A 540 14.52 -18.33 5.53
N LYS A 541 14.24 -19.54 5.02
CA LYS A 541 14.71 -20.77 5.67
C LYS A 541 16.20 -20.98 5.46
N GLY A 542 16.76 -20.45 4.37
CA GLY A 542 18.21 -20.43 4.15
C GLY A 542 18.94 -19.65 5.24
N TYR A 543 18.44 -18.47 5.61
CA TYR A 543 18.99 -17.71 6.75
C TYR A 543 18.82 -18.48 8.06
N TRP A 544 17.59 -18.85 8.40
CA TRP A 544 17.28 -19.44 9.71
C TRP A 544 18.02 -20.76 9.93
N LEU A 545 18.09 -21.63 8.91
CA LEU A 545 18.82 -22.89 9.01
C LEU A 545 20.30 -22.64 9.28
N GLN A 546 20.93 -21.68 8.61
CA GLN A 546 22.32 -21.32 8.89
C GLN A 546 22.50 -20.81 10.32
N TYR A 547 21.62 -19.91 10.77
CA TYR A 547 21.69 -19.33 12.10
C TYR A 547 21.58 -20.41 13.20
N TYR A 548 20.59 -21.30 13.12
CA TYR A 548 20.43 -22.38 14.09
C TYR A 548 21.64 -23.33 14.12
N LEU A 549 22.15 -23.72 12.95
CA LEU A 549 23.32 -24.59 12.85
C LEU A 549 24.59 -23.91 13.39
N TYR A 550 24.74 -22.61 13.14
CA TYR A 550 25.81 -21.80 13.71
C TYR A 550 25.76 -21.82 15.24
N LYS A 551 24.59 -21.57 15.85
CA LYS A 551 24.45 -21.58 17.32
C LYS A 551 24.68 -22.96 17.95
N ASP A 552 24.23 -24.02 17.29
CA ASP A 552 24.50 -25.39 17.74
C ASP A 552 26.00 -25.75 17.71
N LEU A 553 26.68 -25.39 16.62
CA LEU A 553 28.12 -25.57 16.47
C LEU A 553 28.89 -24.74 17.50
N GLU A 554 28.48 -23.49 17.71
CA GLU A 554 29.07 -22.58 18.70
C GLU A 554 28.93 -23.18 20.11
N TYR A 555 27.75 -23.70 20.45
CA TYR A 555 27.52 -24.37 21.73
C TYR A 555 28.40 -25.62 21.89
N GLN A 556 28.50 -26.45 20.85
CA GLN A 556 29.33 -27.65 20.89
C GLN A 556 30.81 -27.34 21.08
N PHE A 557 31.36 -26.41 20.30
CA PHE A 557 32.78 -26.03 20.42
C PHE A 557 33.08 -25.31 21.75
N SER A 558 32.11 -24.57 22.28
CA SER A 558 32.22 -23.99 23.63
C SER A 558 32.28 -25.06 24.71
N ARG A 559 31.47 -26.13 24.59
CA ARG A 559 31.50 -27.26 25.53
C ARG A 559 32.83 -28.02 25.49
N SER A 560 33.44 -28.13 24.31
CA SER A 560 34.76 -28.74 24.16
C SER A 560 35.91 -27.78 24.45
N GLN A 561 35.64 -26.51 24.77
CA GLN A 561 36.63 -25.46 24.98
C GLN A 561 37.57 -25.28 23.77
N ASP A 562 37.05 -25.47 22.55
CA ASP A 562 37.83 -25.33 21.31
C ASP A 562 37.75 -23.90 20.77
N GLU A 563 38.55 -23.01 21.35
CA GLU A 563 38.62 -21.59 20.95
C GLU A 563 39.00 -21.41 19.47
N LYS A 564 39.79 -22.33 18.91
CA LYS A 564 40.20 -22.25 17.50
C LYS A 564 39.04 -22.58 16.58
N ALA A 565 38.28 -23.63 16.89
CA ALA A 565 37.08 -23.99 16.14
C ALA A 565 36.02 -22.88 16.23
N LEU A 566 35.83 -22.27 17.40
CA LEU A 566 34.93 -21.11 17.58
C LEU A 566 35.33 -19.93 16.69
N LYS A 567 36.61 -19.55 16.70
CA LYS A 567 37.11 -18.45 15.85
C LYS A 567 36.91 -18.74 14.35
N ASN A 568 37.18 -19.98 13.94
CA ASN A 568 36.98 -20.39 12.55
C ASN A 568 35.48 -20.42 12.18
N LEU A 569 34.62 -20.88 13.09
CA LEU A 569 33.17 -20.91 12.90
C LEU A 569 32.60 -19.50 12.71
N SER A 570 32.92 -18.54 13.59
CA SER A 570 32.44 -17.17 13.44
C SER A 570 32.93 -16.56 12.14
N LYS A 571 34.21 -16.77 11.77
CA LYS A 571 34.72 -16.28 10.49
C LYS A 571 34.01 -16.92 9.30
N ALA A 572 33.74 -18.23 9.33
CA ALA A 572 33.05 -18.93 8.26
C ALA A 572 31.61 -18.45 8.08
N TYR A 573 30.88 -18.28 9.19
CA TYR A 573 29.50 -17.77 9.19
C TYR A 573 29.42 -16.36 8.60
N TYR A 574 30.14 -15.41 9.20
CA TYR A 574 30.08 -14.00 8.82
C TYR A 574 30.79 -13.66 7.49
N SER A 575 31.45 -14.63 6.84
CA SER A 575 31.98 -14.44 5.48
C SER A 575 31.22 -15.24 4.42
N GLY A 576 30.25 -16.07 4.83
CA GLY A 576 29.60 -17.05 3.96
C GLY A 576 30.50 -18.22 3.50
N ASP A 577 31.78 -18.29 3.92
CA ASP A 577 32.72 -19.34 3.54
C ASP A 577 32.64 -20.57 4.46
N TRP A 578 31.49 -21.24 4.45
CA TRP A 578 31.30 -22.52 5.15
C TRP A 578 32.24 -23.62 4.66
N ASP A 579 32.70 -23.56 3.41
CA ASP A 579 33.63 -24.53 2.85
C ASP A 579 34.99 -24.51 3.57
N SER A 580 35.37 -23.39 4.18
CA SER A 580 36.57 -23.30 5.02
C SER A 580 36.56 -24.25 6.23
N MET A 581 35.38 -24.65 6.72
CA MET A 581 35.21 -25.61 7.84
C MET A 581 35.18 -27.07 7.38
N LEU A 582 35.04 -27.31 6.07
CA LEU A 582 35.03 -28.65 5.48
C LEU A 582 36.43 -29.12 5.08
N ARG A 583 37.34 -28.19 4.78
CA ARG A 583 38.78 -28.46 4.58
C ARG A 583 39.42 -28.99 5.86
#